data_AF-A0A946IU99-F1
#
_entry.id   AF-A0A946IU99-F1
#
_cell.length_a   1.000
_cell.length_b   1.000
_cell.length_c   1.000
_cell.angle_alpha   90.00
_cell.angle_beta   90.00
_cell.angle_gamma   90.00
#
_symmetry.space_group_name_H-M   'P 1'
#
loop_
_entity.id
_entity.type
_entity.pdbx_description
1 polymer ?
#
loop_
_entity_poly.entity_id
_entity_poly.type
_entity_poly.pdbx_seq_one_letter_code
_entity_poly.pdbx_strand_id
1 'polypeptide(L)'
;MKVSYSPQLMEESVFRHLNHLERSGYRSDYDEFHSLADPIYELPEDDREIAFEKVNRLFFLEKLKLGDHVLRALEAVGLIPKRKRTTKKSALLQKNAVAELAEEIEESEEAKDETGSSEEEEQVEDAVAVAEEEEALEPVEENDEVSYDLAREFEERIKEVVVKRAINKVDEGSNVLNRVSGNPIIEMRVLASRFSNPEEALDLDAFLIQELMHAKDMVDPEFDYEDAFIPGNPSVKNLITSRFRLLWNMYVDARLARIGVVSVLPKEARFREFDNFYRKIPDKQRKGIFEGIWMTDKFTHEELLSMATDLDTLMSKYVDPGEISEEERDFIHLQGSPCPLCKFPTYNWVDDPESICDEMVIEAIQIDFPDWESKDGGCDRCIEVYELRAGVG
;
A
#
# COMPACT_ATOMS: atom_id res chain seq x y z
N MET A 1 -20.88 0.80 -2.29
CA MET A 1 -19.91 -0.14 -2.87
C MET A 1 -20.36 -1.60 -2.72
N LYS A 2 -20.18 -2.42 -3.77
CA LYS A 2 -20.25 -3.91 -3.76
C LYS A 2 -18.85 -4.50 -3.89
N VAL A 3 -18.62 -5.73 -3.41
CA VAL A 3 -17.40 -6.51 -3.74
C VAL A 3 -17.80 -7.78 -4.49
N SER A 4 -17.04 -8.17 -5.51
CA SER A 4 -17.20 -9.43 -6.24
C SER A 4 -15.87 -10.07 -6.58
N TYR A 5 -15.89 -11.38 -6.82
CA TYR A 5 -14.71 -12.22 -7.05
C TYR A 5 -14.95 -13.06 -8.31
N SER A 6 -13.96 -13.14 -9.21
CA SER A 6 -14.06 -14.02 -10.40
C SER A 6 -14.06 -15.50 -9.99
N PRO A 7 -14.88 -16.38 -10.62
CA PRO A 7 -14.89 -17.81 -10.34
C PRO A 7 -13.49 -18.46 -10.31
N GLN A 8 -12.66 -18.13 -11.30
CA GLN A 8 -11.30 -18.67 -11.46
C GLN A 8 -10.32 -18.23 -10.37
N LEU A 9 -10.62 -17.12 -9.65
CA LEU A 9 -9.86 -16.73 -8.46
C LEU A 9 -10.32 -17.54 -7.25
N MET A 10 -11.64 -17.70 -7.06
CA MET A 10 -12.19 -18.44 -5.93
C MET A 10 -11.75 -19.91 -5.97
N GLU A 11 -11.93 -20.57 -7.12
CA GLU A 11 -11.52 -21.94 -7.40
C GLU A 11 -10.04 -22.18 -7.07
N GLU A 12 -9.13 -21.44 -7.71
CA GLU A 12 -7.69 -21.69 -7.54
C GLU A 12 -7.21 -21.31 -6.13
N SER A 13 -7.78 -20.29 -5.50
CA SER A 13 -7.42 -19.90 -4.13
C SER A 13 -7.88 -20.95 -3.12
N VAL A 14 -9.12 -21.44 -3.22
CA VAL A 14 -9.64 -22.53 -2.38
C VAL A 14 -8.81 -23.79 -2.58
N PHE A 15 -8.58 -24.22 -3.82
CA PHE A 15 -7.79 -25.42 -4.12
C PHE A 15 -6.38 -25.33 -3.53
N ARG A 16 -5.67 -24.21 -3.73
CA ARG A 16 -4.32 -24.03 -3.19
C ARG A 16 -4.29 -23.98 -1.67
N HIS A 17 -5.26 -23.31 -1.03
CA HIS A 17 -5.35 -23.22 0.42
C HIS A 17 -5.66 -24.58 1.07
N LEU A 18 -6.62 -25.33 0.53
CA LEU A 18 -6.94 -26.68 1.01
C LEU A 18 -5.76 -27.66 0.82
N ASN A 19 -5.02 -27.55 -0.29
CA ASN A 19 -3.77 -28.30 -0.49
C ASN A 19 -2.69 -27.95 0.53
N HIS A 20 -2.58 -26.68 0.97
CA HIS A 20 -1.69 -26.31 2.06
C HIS A 20 -2.18 -26.95 3.37
N LEU A 21 -3.45 -26.80 3.72
CA LEU A 21 -4.02 -27.34 4.97
C LEU A 21 -3.85 -28.86 5.07
N GLU A 22 -4.12 -29.61 3.99
CA GLU A 22 -3.90 -31.07 3.94
C GLU A 22 -2.44 -31.44 4.25
N ARG A 23 -1.48 -30.76 3.60
CA ARG A 23 -0.03 -31.00 3.79
C ARG A 23 0.44 -30.62 5.19
N SER A 24 -0.19 -29.61 5.80
CA SER A 24 0.02 -29.19 7.19
C SER A 24 -0.74 -30.05 8.20
N GLY A 25 -1.47 -31.10 7.76
CA GLY A 25 -2.16 -32.08 8.61
C GLY A 25 -3.63 -31.77 8.92
N TYR A 26 -4.14 -30.62 8.48
CA TYR A 26 -5.51 -30.15 8.71
C TYR A 26 -6.45 -30.61 7.59
N ARG A 27 -6.92 -31.85 7.66
CA ARG A 27 -7.75 -32.47 6.61
C ARG A 27 -9.24 -32.10 6.62
N SER A 28 -9.81 -31.60 7.71
CA SER A 28 -11.28 -31.47 7.88
C SER A 28 -11.96 -30.77 6.70
N ASP A 29 -11.40 -29.63 6.30
CA ASP A 29 -12.00 -28.74 5.31
C ASP A 29 -11.73 -29.25 3.89
N TYR A 30 -10.62 -29.99 3.71
CA TYR A 30 -10.27 -30.68 2.47
C TYR A 30 -11.23 -31.87 2.23
N ASP A 31 -11.47 -32.68 3.25
CA ASP A 31 -12.36 -33.84 3.18
C ASP A 31 -13.83 -33.39 3.04
N GLU A 32 -14.24 -32.28 3.69
CA GLU A 32 -15.55 -31.67 3.45
C GLU A 32 -15.67 -31.12 2.02
N PHE A 33 -14.65 -30.44 1.49
CA PHE A 33 -14.68 -29.95 0.11
C PHE A 33 -14.91 -31.07 -0.90
N HIS A 34 -14.17 -32.18 -0.80
CA HIS A 34 -14.34 -33.33 -1.70
C HIS A 34 -15.73 -33.99 -1.54
N SER A 35 -16.26 -34.05 -0.31
CA SER A 35 -17.63 -34.55 -0.08
C SER A 35 -18.73 -33.74 -0.81
N LEU A 36 -18.45 -32.48 -1.17
CA LEU A 36 -19.34 -31.59 -1.92
C LEU A 36 -18.95 -31.44 -3.40
N ALA A 37 -17.67 -31.64 -3.74
CA ALA A 37 -17.13 -31.50 -5.10
C ALA A 37 -17.21 -32.81 -5.90
N ASP A 38 -16.90 -33.96 -5.31
CA ASP A 38 -16.89 -35.26 -6.00
C ASP A 38 -18.26 -35.61 -6.63
N PRO A 39 -19.43 -35.36 -5.98
CA PRO A 39 -20.74 -35.61 -6.59
C PRO A 39 -21.05 -34.73 -7.82
N ILE A 40 -20.30 -33.64 -8.06
CA ILE A 40 -20.51 -32.77 -9.22
C ILE A 40 -20.09 -33.45 -10.52
N TYR A 41 -19.13 -34.38 -10.48
CA TYR A 41 -18.72 -35.14 -11.68
C TYR A 41 -19.84 -36.02 -12.25
N GLU A 42 -20.81 -36.43 -11.43
CA GLU A 42 -22.00 -37.19 -11.85
C GLU A 42 -23.09 -36.32 -12.50
N LEU A 43 -22.94 -34.98 -12.48
CA LEU A 43 -23.87 -34.06 -13.16
C LEU A 43 -23.58 -33.94 -14.67
N PRO A 44 -24.57 -33.56 -15.50
CA PRO A 44 -24.36 -33.18 -16.89
C PRO A 44 -23.33 -32.06 -17.04
N GLU A 45 -22.54 -32.07 -18.11
CA GLU A 45 -21.38 -31.17 -18.24
C GLU A 45 -21.78 -29.68 -18.19
N ASP A 46 -22.93 -29.34 -18.79
CA ASP A 46 -23.50 -27.98 -18.78
C ASP A 46 -23.85 -27.46 -17.36
N ASP A 47 -24.17 -28.35 -16.42
CA ASP A 47 -24.51 -28.00 -15.03
C ASP A 47 -23.26 -27.90 -14.12
N ARG A 48 -22.13 -28.54 -14.51
CA ARG A 48 -20.95 -28.68 -13.65
C ARG A 48 -20.30 -27.35 -13.29
N GLU A 49 -20.14 -26.42 -14.24
CA GLU A 49 -19.49 -25.12 -13.98
C GLU A 49 -20.25 -24.33 -12.89
N ILE A 50 -21.57 -24.28 -13.01
CA ILE A 50 -22.46 -23.58 -12.06
C ILE A 50 -22.50 -24.28 -10.69
N ALA A 51 -22.32 -25.61 -10.66
CA ALA A 51 -22.20 -26.36 -9.41
C ALA A 51 -20.85 -26.11 -8.72
N PHE A 52 -19.73 -26.16 -9.45
CA PHE A 52 -18.40 -25.87 -8.92
C PHE A 52 -18.28 -24.41 -8.44
N GLU A 53 -18.87 -23.42 -9.14
CA GLU A 53 -18.87 -22.04 -8.66
C GLU A 53 -19.52 -21.91 -7.27
N LYS A 54 -20.62 -22.63 -7.01
CA LYS A 54 -21.31 -22.60 -5.71
C LYS A 54 -20.44 -23.16 -4.58
N VAL A 55 -19.76 -24.30 -4.80
CA VAL A 55 -18.86 -24.89 -3.80
C VAL A 55 -17.63 -24.01 -3.58
N ASN A 56 -16.99 -23.54 -4.65
CA ASN A 56 -15.84 -22.64 -4.55
C ASN A 56 -16.18 -21.32 -3.85
N ARG A 57 -17.36 -20.74 -4.13
CA ARG A 57 -17.88 -19.54 -3.45
C ARG A 57 -18.12 -19.77 -1.96
N LEU A 58 -18.76 -20.89 -1.58
CA LEU A 58 -19.00 -21.28 -0.19
C LEU A 58 -17.67 -21.39 0.59
N PHE A 59 -16.67 -22.06 -0.01
CA PHE A 59 -15.38 -22.22 0.64
C PHE A 59 -14.59 -20.90 0.72
N PHE A 60 -14.54 -20.12 -0.35
CA PHE A 60 -13.80 -18.86 -0.42
C PHE A 60 -14.35 -17.78 0.52
N LEU A 61 -15.68 -17.69 0.67
CA LEU A 61 -16.33 -16.64 1.46
C LEU A 61 -16.66 -17.06 2.89
N GLU A 62 -17.17 -18.27 3.13
CA GLU A 62 -17.81 -18.63 4.40
C GLU A 62 -16.95 -19.56 5.26
N LYS A 63 -16.35 -20.60 4.66
CA LYS A 63 -15.50 -21.57 5.36
C LYS A 63 -14.11 -21.00 5.65
N LEU A 64 -13.33 -20.77 4.59
CA LEU A 64 -11.93 -20.34 4.66
C LEU A 64 -11.79 -18.82 4.80
N LYS A 65 -12.84 -18.06 4.45
CA LYS A 65 -12.94 -16.59 4.59
C LYS A 65 -11.80 -15.82 3.91
N LEU A 66 -11.30 -16.37 2.81
CA LEU A 66 -10.29 -15.73 1.95
C LEU A 66 -10.75 -14.36 1.47
N GLY A 67 -12.06 -14.18 1.24
CA GLY A 67 -12.67 -12.88 0.94
C GLY A 67 -12.63 -11.83 2.07
N ASP A 68 -12.49 -12.21 3.34
CA ASP A 68 -12.36 -11.23 4.43
C ASP A 68 -11.04 -10.47 4.38
N HIS A 69 -10.01 -10.94 3.66
CA HIS A 69 -8.75 -10.20 3.43
C HIS A 69 -9.00 -8.89 2.67
N VAL A 70 -9.71 -8.97 1.54
CA VAL A 70 -10.07 -7.79 0.73
C VAL A 70 -10.97 -6.84 1.52
N LEU A 71 -11.87 -7.38 2.34
CA LEU A 71 -12.76 -6.55 3.15
C LEU A 71 -12.01 -5.84 4.30
N ARG A 72 -11.06 -6.51 4.98
CA ARG A 72 -10.14 -5.86 5.93
C ARG A 72 -9.31 -4.76 5.25
N ALA A 73 -8.82 -5.02 4.03
CA ALA A 73 -8.03 -4.05 3.30
C ALA A 73 -8.84 -2.80 2.93
N LEU A 74 -10.09 -2.96 2.46
CA LEU A 74 -11.03 -1.85 2.22
C LEU A 74 -11.36 -1.07 3.52
N GLU A 75 -11.53 -1.75 4.65
CA GLU A 75 -11.74 -1.11 5.97
C GLU A 75 -10.48 -0.37 6.48
N ALA A 76 -9.28 -0.78 6.06
CA ALA A 76 -8.03 -0.13 6.44
C ALA A 76 -7.77 1.16 5.66
N VAL A 77 -8.06 1.20 4.35
CA VAL A 77 -7.90 2.40 3.51
C VAL A 77 -9.08 3.39 3.60
N GLY A 78 -10.10 3.07 4.38
CA GLY A 78 -11.32 3.87 4.60
C GLY A 78 -12.48 3.53 3.65
N LEU A 79 -12.17 3.01 2.46
CA LEU A 79 -13.09 2.75 1.33
C LEU A 79 -14.39 2.00 1.68
N ILE A 80 -14.45 1.26 2.80
CA ILE A 80 -15.73 0.90 3.44
C ILE A 80 -15.67 1.17 4.96
N PRO A 81 -16.81 1.50 5.61
CA PRO A 81 -16.84 1.73 7.05
C PRO A 81 -16.35 0.53 7.86
N LYS A 82 -15.39 0.77 8.78
CA LYS A 82 -14.84 -0.24 9.70
C LYS A 82 -15.96 -0.98 10.43
N ARG A 83 -15.94 -2.31 10.39
CA ARG A 83 -16.93 -3.16 11.07
C ARG A 83 -16.94 -2.85 12.56
N LYS A 84 -18.08 -2.42 13.09
CA LYS A 84 -18.32 -2.43 14.54
C LYS A 84 -18.22 -3.87 15.02
N ARG A 85 -17.05 -4.25 15.56
CA ARG A 85 -16.80 -5.55 16.20
C ARG A 85 -17.79 -5.71 17.35
N THR A 86 -18.92 -6.37 17.08
CA THR A 86 -19.81 -6.87 18.12
C THR A 86 -19.08 -8.01 18.82
N THR A 87 -18.33 -7.67 19.87
CA THR A 87 -17.72 -8.63 20.77
C THR A 87 -18.83 -9.35 21.53
N LYS A 88 -19.43 -10.36 20.89
CA LYS A 88 -19.99 -11.52 21.57
C LYS A 88 -18.84 -12.26 22.26
N LYS A 89 -18.28 -11.66 23.32
CA LYS A 89 -17.60 -12.40 24.38
C LYS A 89 -18.52 -13.56 24.75
N SER A 90 -17.96 -14.75 24.88
CA SER A 90 -18.74 -15.94 25.22
C SER A 90 -19.54 -15.66 26.49
N ALA A 91 -20.87 -15.70 26.39
CA ALA A 91 -21.77 -15.47 27.51
C ALA A 91 -21.70 -16.57 28.60
N LEU A 92 -20.87 -17.60 28.40
CA LEU A 92 -20.47 -18.54 29.44
C LEU A 92 -19.35 -17.99 30.34
N LEU A 93 -18.37 -17.26 29.78
CA LEU A 93 -17.24 -16.74 30.56
C LEU A 93 -17.64 -15.66 31.58
N GLN A 94 -18.67 -14.86 31.28
CA GLN A 94 -19.23 -13.89 32.24
C GLN A 94 -20.20 -14.52 33.25
N LYS A 95 -20.61 -15.78 33.08
CA LYS A 95 -21.44 -16.47 34.10
C LYS A 95 -20.58 -17.11 35.19
N ASN A 96 -19.46 -17.73 34.83
CA ASN A 96 -18.55 -18.33 35.82
C ASN A 96 -17.96 -17.26 36.75
N ALA A 97 -17.41 -16.18 36.18
CA ALA A 97 -16.79 -15.09 36.96
C ALA A 97 -17.77 -14.29 37.84
N VAL A 98 -19.09 -14.49 37.71
CA VAL A 98 -20.12 -13.90 38.58
C VAL A 98 -20.64 -14.92 39.61
N ALA A 99 -20.45 -16.22 39.37
CA ALA A 99 -20.71 -17.26 40.37
C ALA A 99 -19.55 -17.35 41.38
N GLU A 100 -18.31 -17.38 40.89
CA GLU A 100 -17.10 -17.43 41.74
C GLU A 100 -17.03 -16.22 42.70
N LEU A 101 -17.39 -15.02 42.22
CA LEU A 101 -17.44 -13.80 43.05
C LEU A 101 -18.63 -13.74 44.01
N ALA A 102 -19.63 -14.62 43.89
CA ALA A 102 -20.77 -14.70 44.81
C ALA A 102 -20.46 -15.64 45.98
N GLU A 103 -19.85 -16.80 45.69
CA GLU A 103 -19.44 -17.77 46.72
C GLU A 103 -18.35 -17.18 47.64
N GLU A 104 -17.39 -16.39 47.12
CA GLU A 104 -16.38 -15.69 47.94
C GLU A 104 -16.97 -14.58 48.86
N ILE A 105 -18.18 -14.08 48.57
CA ILE A 105 -18.83 -13.07 49.41
C ILE A 105 -19.64 -13.74 50.53
N GLU A 106 -20.41 -14.79 50.24
CA GLU A 106 -21.22 -15.48 51.26
C GLU A 106 -20.35 -16.17 52.35
N GLU A 107 -19.16 -16.71 52.01
CA GLU A 107 -18.23 -17.23 53.04
C GLU A 107 -17.57 -16.14 53.92
N SER A 108 -17.74 -14.85 53.58
CA SER A 108 -17.05 -13.75 54.28
C SER A 108 -17.84 -13.10 55.43
N GLU A 109 -19.17 -13.24 55.47
CA GLU A 109 -20.02 -12.54 56.46
C GLU A 109 -20.35 -13.35 57.73
N GLU A 110 -20.21 -14.69 57.75
CA GLU A 110 -20.54 -15.51 58.94
C GLU A 110 -19.46 -15.52 60.06
N ALA A 111 -18.35 -14.77 59.93
CA ALA A 111 -17.16 -14.95 60.78
C ALA A 111 -16.53 -13.67 61.37
N LYS A 112 -17.26 -12.93 62.21
CA LYS A 112 -16.73 -12.22 63.42
C LYS A 112 -17.83 -11.66 64.33
N ASP A 113 -17.99 -12.27 65.50
CA ASP A 113 -18.48 -11.63 66.72
C ASP A 113 -17.36 -11.71 67.79
N GLU A 114 -17.58 -11.11 68.96
CA GLU A 114 -16.78 -11.12 70.20
C GLU A 114 -15.45 -10.30 70.25
N THR A 115 -15.59 -9.05 70.71
CA THR A 115 -14.70 -8.33 71.67
C THR A 115 -13.29 -7.84 71.21
N GLY A 116 -12.76 -6.70 71.69
CA GLY A 116 -13.35 -5.60 72.49
C GLY A 116 -12.31 -4.72 73.22
N SER A 117 -12.60 -3.42 73.43
CA SER A 117 -11.78 -2.38 74.13
C SER A 117 -10.46 -1.94 73.45
N SER A 118 -9.94 -0.70 73.63
CA SER A 118 -10.39 0.48 74.41
C SER A 118 -9.71 1.79 73.91
N GLU A 119 -10.37 2.95 74.16
CA GLU A 119 -9.79 4.33 74.32
C GLU A 119 -9.07 4.99 73.09
N GLU A 120 -9.63 6.06 72.48
CA GLU A 120 -9.48 7.53 72.77
C GLU A 120 -8.18 8.14 72.17
N GLU A 121 -8.10 9.34 71.57
CA GLU A 121 -8.99 10.51 71.24
C GLU A 121 -8.48 11.08 69.86
N GLU A 122 -8.92 12.16 69.15
CA GLU A 122 -9.79 13.34 69.27
C GLU A 122 -10.14 13.86 67.82
N GLN A 123 -10.84 15.01 67.65
CA GLN A 123 -10.98 15.85 66.41
C GLN A 123 -11.63 15.20 65.16
N VAL A 124 -12.92 15.39 64.78
CA VAL A 124 -13.89 16.51 64.97
C VAL A 124 -13.38 17.81 64.31
N GLU A 125 -14.07 18.56 63.43
CA GLU A 125 -15.46 18.61 62.90
C GLU A 125 -15.39 18.74 61.33
N ASP A 126 -16.43 18.84 60.48
CA ASP A 126 -17.75 19.49 60.56
C ASP A 126 -18.79 18.83 59.61
N ALA A 127 -20.06 19.27 59.62
CA ALA A 127 -21.22 18.43 59.32
C ALA A 127 -22.21 18.89 58.20
N VAL A 128 -22.69 17.90 57.42
CA VAL A 128 -24.12 17.64 57.08
C VAL A 128 -24.96 18.66 56.27
N ALA A 129 -25.34 18.23 55.04
CA ALA A 129 -26.65 18.36 54.34
C ALA A 129 -27.29 19.78 54.15
N VAL A 130 -28.32 20.04 53.32
CA VAL A 130 -29.58 19.33 53.01
C VAL A 130 -30.16 19.73 51.63
N ALA A 131 -30.80 18.75 50.95
CA ALA A 131 -31.86 18.78 49.91
C ALA A 131 -31.82 19.75 48.68
N GLU A 132 -32.01 19.11 47.52
CA GLU A 132 -33.04 19.37 46.48
C GLU A 132 -33.61 20.78 46.26
N GLU A 133 -33.49 21.27 45.02
CA GLU A 133 -34.58 21.99 44.33
C GLU A 133 -34.52 21.70 42.81
N GLU A 134 -35.66 21.60 42.13
CA GLU A 134 -35.75 21.38 40.68
C GLU A 134 -35.78 22.72 39.93
N GLU A 135 -34.88 22.95 38.97
CA GLU A 135 -35.11 23.91 37.89
C GLU A 135 -34.97 23.23 36.52
N ALA A 136 -36.04 23.29 35.73
CA ALA A 136 -36.04 22.84 34.35
C ALA A 136 -35.49 23.94 33.44
N LEU A 137 -34.40 23.67 32.74
CA LEU A 137 -33.85 24.53 31.70
C LEU A 137 -34.12 23.92 30.32
N GLU A 138 -34.60 24.77 29.41
CA GLU A 138 -35.03 24.39 28.06
C GLU A 138 -33.83 23.99 27.18
N PRO A 139 -34.02 23.12 26.17
CA PRO A 139 -32.94 22.70 25.28
C PRO A 139 -32.44 23.89 24.47
N VAL A 140 -31.18 24.27 24.68
CA VAL A 140 -30.49 25.20 23.79
C VAL A 140 -30.25 24.49 22.46
N GLU A 141 -30.88 24.96 21.39
CA GLU A 141 -30.49 24.61 20.02
C GLU A 141 -29.17 25.31 19.69
N GLU A 142 -28.06 24.81 20.25
CA GLU A 142 -26.75 25.05 19.66
C GLU A 142 -26.74 24.33 18.30
N ASN A 143 -26.99 25.14 17.26
CA ASN A 143 -27.02 24.75 15.87
C ASN A 143 -25.58 24.48 15.40
N ASP A 144 -25.02 23.37 15.87
CA ASP A 144 -23.72 22.84 15.47
C ASP A 144 -23.68 22.78 13.94
N GLU A 145 -22.90 23.69 13.34
CA GLU A 145 -22.74 23.77 11.90
C GLU A 145 -21.85 22.60 11.47
N VAL A 146 -22.47 21.43 11.31
CA VAL A 146 -21.81 20.14 11.01
C VAL A 146 -20.90 20.35 9.80
N SER A 147 -19.59 20.36 10.04
CA SER A 147 -18.60 20.43 8.99
C SER A 147 -18.73 19.16 8.14
N TYR A 148 -19.24 19.30 6.92
CA TYR A 148 -19.56 18.17 6.07
C TYR A 148 -18.26 17.48 5.62
N ASP A 149 -18.03 16.27 6.13
CA ASP A 149 -16.97 15.35 5.70
C ASP A 149 -17.17 14.99 4.20
N LEU A 150 -16.68 15.84 3.29
CA LEU A 150 -16.70 15.60 1.84
C LEU A 150 -15.99 14.28 1.47
N ALA A 151 -15.05 13.83 2.32
CA ALA A 151 -14.40 12.53 2.24
C ALA A 151 -15.38 11.32 2.32
N ARG A 152 -16.57 11.48 2.92
CA ARG A 152 -17.57 10.40 3.01
C ARG A 152 -18.40 10.24 1.74
N GLU A 153 -18.84 11.34 1.13
CA GLU A 153 -19.53 11.28 -0.17
C GLU A 153 -18.64 10.63 -1.24
N PHE A 154 -17.33 10.84 -1.13
CA PHE A 154 -16.35 10.30 -2.04
C PHE A 154 -16.31 8.76 -2.08
N GLU A 155 -16.25 8.10 -0.92
CA GLU A 155 -16.13 6.63 -0.83
C GLU A 155 -17.45 5.93 -1.26
N GLU A 156 -18.60 6.61 -1.11
CA GLU A 156 -19.90 6.12 -1.57
C GLU A 156 -20.07 6.15 -3.11
N ARG A 157 -19.29 6.98 -3.84
CA ARG A 157 -19.35 7.05 -5.32
C ARG A 157 -18.89 5.76 -6.00
N ILE A 158 -18.05 4.94 -5.36
CA ILE A 158 -17.50 3.71 -5.95
C ILE A 158 -18.57 2.61 -5.99
N LYS A 159 -18.89 2.16 -7.22
CA LYS A 159 -19.93 1.17 -7.48
C LYS A 159 -19.53 -0.20 -6.94
N GLU A 160 -18.39 -0.70 -7.40
CA GLU A 160 -17.98 -2.09 -7.20
C GLU A 160 -16.47 -2.26 -7.19
N VAL A 161 -15.98 -3.18 -6.36
CA VAL A 161 -14.61 -3.71 -6.38
C VAL A 161 -14.69 -5.13 -6.96
N VAL A 162 -14.03 -5.36 -8.09
CA VAL A 162 -14.02 -6.65 -8.79
C VAL A 162 -12.63 -7.26 -8.67
N VAL A 163 -12.53 -8.32 -7.86
CA VAL A 163 -11.27 -9.03 -7.60
C VAL A 163 -11.12 -10.17 -8.60
N LYS A 164 -10.04 -10.15 -9.39
CA LYS A 164 -9.75 -11.09 -10.47
C LYS A 164 -8.43 -11.80 -10.24
N ARG A 165 -8.30 -13.01 -10.82
CA ARG A 165 -7.04 -13.75 -10.83
C ARG A 165 -6.02 -13.08 -11.77
N ALA A 166 -4.86 -12.71 -11.24
CA ALA A 166 -3.66 -12.39 -12.03
C ALA A 166 -3.06 -13.69 -12.62
N ILE A 167 -2.53 -13.66 -13.85
CA ILE A 167 -1.91 -14.86 -14.46
C ILE A 167 -0.45 -14.99 -13.99
N ASN A 168 0.23 -13.86 -13.82
CA ASN A 168 1.60 -13.76 -13.34
C ASN A 168 1.80 -12.52 -12.43
N LYS A 169 3.00 -12.35 -11.85
CA LYS A 169 3.29 -11.26 -10.90
C LYS A 169 3.27 -9.84 -11.51
N VAL A 170 3.47 -9.68 -12.83
CA VAL A 170 3.36 -8.35 -13.48
C VAL A 170 1.93 -7.99 -13.86
N ASP A 171 0.97 -8.93 -13.79
CA ASP A 171 -0.46 -8.62 -13.91
C ASP A 171 -1.11 -8.25 -12.56
N GLU A 172 -0.36 -8.28 -11.46
CA GLU A 172 -0.85 -7.90 -10.13
C GLU A 172 -0.88 -6.38 -9.93
N GLY A 173 -1.94 -5.93 -9.26
CA GLY A 173 -2.15 -4.52 -8.90
C GLY A 173 -3.61 -4.09 -9.03
N SER A 174 -3.88 -2.81 -8.79
CA SER A 174 -5.19 -2.21 -9.02
C SER A 174 -5.28 -1.39 -10.32
N ASN A 175 -6.51 -1.16 -10.78
CA ASN A 175 -6.85 -0.17 -11.81
C ASN A 175 -8.30 0.30 -11.60
N VAL A 176 -8.67 1.48 -12.09
CA VAL A 176 -10.02 2.03 -11.98
C VAL A 176 -10.67 2.22 -13.35
N LEU A 177 -11.76 1.48 -13.56
CA LEU A 177 -12.60 1.52 -14.75
C LEU A 177 -13.76 2.51 -14.57
N ASN A 178 -14.27 3.03 -15.69
CA ASN A 178 -15.41 3.96 -15.78
C ASN A 178 -15.26 5.31 -15.03
N ARG A 179 -14.03 5.73 -14.69
CA ARG A 179 -13.72 6.98 -13.94
C ARG A 179 -14.53 8.21 -14.38
N VAL A 180 -14.70 8.41 -15.69
CA VAL A 180 -15.32 9.60 -16.29
C VAL A 180 -16.78 9.36 -16.73
N SER A 181 -17.17 8.11 -16.96
CA SER A 181 -18.44 7.75 -17.65
C SER A 181 -19.54 7.20 -16.73
N GLY A 182 -19.29 7.11 -15.42
CA GLY A 182 -20.27 6.70 -14.42
C GLY A 182 -19.63 6.50 -13.05
N ASN A 183 -20.31 5.79 -12.16
CA ASN A 183 -19.73 5.40 -10.87
C ASN A 183 -18.51 4.46 -11.08
N PRO A 184 -17.33 4.80 -10.53
CA PRO A 184 -16.11 4.03 -10.73
C PRO A 184 -16.22 2.56 -10.30
N ILE A 185 -15.45 1.70 -10.97
CA ILE A 185 -15.27 0.28 -10.62
C ILE A 185 -13.78 0.03 -10.43
N ILE A 186 -13.38 -0.40 -9.23
CA ILE A 186 -12.00 -0.81 -8.95
C ILE A 186 -11.84 -2.25 -9.45
N GLU A 187 -10.91 -2.49 -10.37
CA GLU A 187 -10.45 -3.84 -10.70
C GLU A 187 -9.18 -4.12 -9.89
N MET A 188 -9.19 -5.22 -9.12
CA MET A 188 -8.05 -5.67 -8.33
C MET A 188 -7.57 -7.02 -8.87
N ARG A 189 -6.29 -7.14 -9.21
CA ARG A 189 -5.70 -8.38 -9.73
C ARG A 189 -4.71 -8.97 -8.74
N VAL A 190 -4.98 -10.21 -8.34
CA VAL A 190 -4.26 -10.93 -7.28
C VAL A 190 -3.90 -12.34 -7.75
N LEU A 191 -2.68 -12.81 -7.48
CA LEU A 191 -2.31 -14.20 -7.66
C LEU A 191 -3.03 -15.07 -6.62
N ALA A 192 -3.69 -16.15 -7.08
CA ALA A 192 -4.35 -17.13 -6.21
C ALA A 192 -3.39 -17.79 -5.20
N SER A 193 -2.07 -17.78 -5.45
CA SER A 193 -1.05 -18.26 -4.52
C SER A 193 -0.94 -17.42 -3.24
N ARG A 194 -1.26 -16.11 -3.27
CA ARG A 194 -1.22 -15.27 -2.06
C ARG A 194 -2.25 -15.67 -1.00
N PHE A 195 -3.34 -16.33 -1.43
CA PHE A 195 -4.35 -16.89 -0.52
C PHE A 195 -3.98 -18.29 0.01
N SER A 196 -2.87 -18.89 -0.43
CA SER A 196 -2.59 -20.31 -0.21
C SER A 196 -1.92 -20.66 1.12
N ASN A 197 -1.12 -19.75 1.69
CA ASN A 197 -0.43 -19.96 2.97
C ASN A 197 -1.03 -19.05 4.06
N PRO A 198 -1.64 -19.58 5.13
CA PRO A 198 -2.12 -18.79 6.27
C PRO A 198 -1.02 -17.98 6.98
N GLU A 199 0.25 -18.40 6.89
CA GLU A 199 1.39 -17.69 7.49
C GLU A 199 1.75 -16.42 6.70
N GLU A 200 1.53 -16.41 5.39
CA GLU A 200 1.72 -15.26 4.47
C GLU A 200 0.48 -14.32 4.44
N ALA A 201 -0.51 -14.55 5.31
CA ALA A 201 -1.73 -13.75 5.39
C ALA A 201 -1.48 -12.24 5.56
N LEU A 202 -0.39 -11.86 6.24
CA LEU A 202 0.01 -10.47 6.44
C LEU A 202 0.56 -9.83 5.16
N ASP A 203 1.29 -10.57 4.33
CA ASP A 203 1.83 -10.10 3.05
C ASP A 203 0.72 -9.93 2.01
N LEU A 204 -0.33 -10.76 2.08
CA LEU A 204 -1.57 -10.58 1.31
C LEU A 204 -2.33 -9.32 1.77
N ASP A 205 -2.55 -9.13 3.08
CA ASP A 205 -3.25 -7.95 3.60
C ASP A 205 -2.48 -6.65 3.27
N ALA A 206 -1.16 -6.62 3.47
CA ALA A 206 -0.31 -5.47 3.13
C ALA A 206 -0.35 -5.13 1.63
N PHE A 207 -0.30 -6.14 0.76
CA PHE A 207 -0.41 -5.97 -0.70
C PHE A 207 -1.79 -5.42 -1.11
N LEU A 208 -2.86 -6.00 -0.59
CA LEU A 208 -4.23 -5.53 -0.87
C LEU A 208 -4.43 -4.09 -0.40
N ILE A 209 -3.88 -3.71 0.75
CA ILE A 209 -3.97 -2.35 1.28
C ILE A 209 -3.19 -1.36 0.41
N GLN A 210 -1.95 -1.68 0.05
CA GLN A 210 -1.10 -0.83 -0.81
C GLN A 210 -1.76 -0.60 -2.18
N GLU A 211 -2.26 -1.65 -2.82
CA GLU A 211 -2.92 -1.53 -4.12
C GLU A 211 -4.30 -0.86 -4.03
N LEU A 212 -5.02 -0.96 -2.91
CA LEU A 212 -6.25 -0.19 -2.69
C LEU A 212 -5.99 1.29 -2.40
N MET A 213 -4.81 1.67 -1.88
CA MET A 213 -4.40 3.08 -1.81
C MET A 213 -4.13 3.65 -3.20
N HIS A 214 -3.44 2.93 -4.10
CA HIS A 214 -3.34 3.34 -5.51
C HIS A 214 -4.74 3.51 -6.14
N ALA A 215 -5.66 2.57 -5.88
CA ALA A 215 -7.03 2.66 -6.39
C ALA A 215 -7.82 3.84 -5.80
N LYS A 216 -7.56 4.23 -4.55
CA LYS A 216 -8.17 5.39 -3.89
C LYS A 216 -7.66 6.70 -4.52
N ASP A 217 -6.36 6.82 -4.72
CA ASP A 217 -5.74 7.95 -5.44
C ASP A 217 -6.30 8.06 -6.87
N MET A 218 -6.46 6.93 -7.59
CA MET A 218 -7.01 6.91 -8.95
C MET A 218 -8.47 7.41 -9.07
N VAL A 219 -9.21 7.57 -7.98
CA VAL A 219 -10.53 8.23 -7.98
C VAL A 219 -10.54 9.62 -7.34
N ASP A 220 -9.50 9.99 -6.59
CA ASP A 220 -9.48 11.18 -5.73
C ASP A 220 -9.39 12.50 -6.55
N PRO A 221 -10.39 13.40 -6.45
CA PRO A 221 -10.35 14.70 -7.13
C PRO A 221 -9.21 15.62 -6.68
N GLU A 222 -8.60 15.42 -5.51
CA GLU A 222 -7.41 16.19 -5.08
C GLU A 222 -6.11 15.61 -5.66
N PHE A 223 -6.09 14.32 -6.00
CA PHE A 223 -4.96 13.68 -6.68
C PHE A 223 -5.03 13.88 -8.20
N ASP A 224 -6.24 14.01 -8.76
CA ASP A 224 -6.53 14.30 -10.18
C ASP A 224 -5.83 13.33 -11.16
N TYR A 225 -6.10 12.04 -11.00
CA TYR A 225 -5.47 10.99 -11.80
C TYR A 225 -5.93 11.01 -13.27
N GLU A 226 -5.11 11.61 -14.14
CA GLU A 226 -5.24 11.53 -15.59
C GLU A 226 -4.63 10.25 -16.19
N ASP A 227 -5.17 9.78 -17.32
CA ASP A 227 -4.49 8.77 -18.18
C ASP A 227 -3.49 9.50 -19.10
N ALA A 228 -2.46 10.10 -18.48
CA ALA A 228 -1.61 11.09 -19.13
C ALA A 228 -0.69 10.47 -20.21
N PHE A 229 -0.58 11.16 -21.34
CA PHE A 229 0.32 10.73 -22.42
C PHE A 229 1.78 10.96 -22.05
N ILE A 230 2.43 9.93 -21.50
CA ILE A 230 3.89 9.91 -21.32
C ILE A 230 4.57 10.05 -22.70
N PRO A 231 5.40 11.07 -22.95
CA PRO A 231 6.00 11.30 -24.27
C PRO A 231 7.18 10.36 -24.59
N GLY A 232 7.74 10.48 -25.80
CA GLY A 232 8.98 9.80 -26.20
C GLY A 232 8.80 8.39 -26.78
N ASN A 233 9.94 7.72 -26.99
CA ASN A 233 10.00 6.34 -27.51
C ASN A 233 9.63 5.30 -26.41
N PRO A 234 9.38 4.02 -26.73
CA PRO A 234 8.96 3.02 -25.74
C PRO A 234 9.91 2.87 -24.55
N SER A 235 11.22 3.02 -24.75
CA SER A 235 12.21 2.90 -23.68
C SER A 235 12.20 4.11 -22.74
N VAL A 236 12.00 5.32 -23.29
CA VAL A 236 11.79 6.55 -22.50
C VAL A 236 10.48 6.47 -21.72
N LYS A 237 9.39 6.00 -22.35
CA LYS A 237 8.12 5.77 -21.65
C LYS A 237 8.29 4.80 -20.47
N ASN A 238 8.93 3.65 -20.69
CA ASN A 238 9.19 2.67 -19.64
C ASN A 238 10.01 3.24 -18.47
N LEU A 239 10.99 4.11 -18.74
CA LEU A 239 11.77 4.80 -17.72
C LEU A 239 10.90 5.73 -16.86
N ILE A 240 10.11 6.58 -17.50
CA ILE A 240 9.21 7.52 -16.81
C ILE A 240 8.15 6.76 -16.00
N THR A 241 7.53 5.71 -16.58
CA THR A 241 6.60 4.83 -15.85
C THR A 241 7.26 4.17 -14.63
N SER A 242 8.54 3.78 -14.73
CA SER A 242 9.27 3.17 -13.60
C SER A 242 9.56 4.18 -12.48
N ARG A 243 10.02 5.39 -12.83
CA ARG A 243 10.24 6.49 -11.87
C ARG A 243 8.92 6.93 -11.22
N PHE A 244 7.86 7.09 -12.01
CA PHE A 244 6.52 7.44 -11.54
C PHE A 244 5.97 6.39 -10.57
N ARG A 245 6.06 5.09 -10.90
CA ARG A 245 5.63 4.02 -10.00
C ARG A 245 6.42 4.03 -8.68
N LEU A 246 7.73 4.27 -8.73
CA LEU A 246 8.56 4.41 -7.53
C LEU A 246 8.10 5.58 -6.65
N LEU A 247 7.91 6.78 -7.22
CA LEU A 247 7.46 7.97 -6.48
C LEU A 247 6.02 7.80 -5.93
N TRP A 248 5.11 7.18 -6.68
CA TRP A 248 3.75 6.90 -6.22
C TRP A 248 3.73 5.85 -5.10
N ASN A 249 4.47 4.74 -5.25
CA ASN A 249 4.66 3.75 -4.19
C ASN A 249 5.21 4.43 -2.91
N MET A 250 6.14 5.39 -3.02
CA MET A 250 6.66 6.17 -1.88
C MET A 250 5.55 6.99 -1.21
N TYR A 251 4.74 7.72 -1.97
CA TYR A 251 3.61 8.51 -1.44
C TYR A 251 2.53 7.64 -0.77
N VAL A 252 2.26 6.45 -1.31
CA VAL A 252 1.36 5.47 -0.70
C VAL A 252 1.92 4.94 0.63
N ASP A 253 3.15 4.42 0.62
CA ASP A 253 3.73 3.80 1.83
C ASP A 253 4.03 4.83 2.92
N ALA A 254 4.33 6.08 2.56
CA ALA A 254 4.43 7.18 3.51
C ALA A 254 3.09 7.47 4.22
N ARG A 255 1.97 7.50 3.49
CA ARG A 255 0.63 7.67 4.09
C ARG A 255 0.21 6.45 4.91
N LEU A 256 0.50 5.22 4.45
CA LEU A 256 0.27 4.00 5.22
C LEU A 256 1.03 4.01 6.57
N ALA A 257 2.30 4.43 6.55
CA ALA A 257 3.10 4.58 7.76
C ALA A 257 2.52 5.62 8.73
N ARG A 258 2.01 6.77 8.23
CA ARG A 258 1.35 7.80 9.06
C ARG A 258 0.08 7.28 9.77
N ILE A 259 -0.67 6.36 9.13
CA ILE A 259 -1.85 5.72 9.75
C ILE A 259 -1.53 4.43 10.52
N GLY A 260 -0.24 4.10 10.70
CA GLY A 260 0.22 2.92 11.47
C GLY A 260 -0.02 1.58 10.78
N VAL A 261 -0.19 1.56 9.45
CA VAL A 261 -0.41 0.34 8.66
C VAL A 261 0.90 -0.12 8.03
N VAL A 262 1.15 -1.44 8.09
CA VAL A 262 2.36 -2.05 7.52
C VAL A 262 2.23 -2.14 6.00
N SER A 263 3.14 -1.48 5.29
CA SER A 263 3.33 -1.55 3.84
C SER A 263 4.10 -2.82 3.43
N VAL A 264 3.99 -3.23 2.16
CA VAL A 264 4.70 -4.39 1.60
C VAL A 264 6.23 -4.25 1.69
N LEU A 265 6.74 -3.01 1.65
CA LEU A 265 8.14 -2.68 1.91
C LEU A 265 8.23 -1.67 3.07
N PRO A 266 9.10 -1.88 4.07
CA PRO A 266 9.38 -0.86 5.09
C PRO A 266 10.15 0.33 4.49
N LYS A 267 10.16 1.46 5.21
CA LYS A 267 10.77 2.73 4.76
C LYS A 267 12.23 2.54 4.29
N GLU A 268 13.01 1.73 4.99
CA GLU A 268 14.41 1.46 4.69
C GLU A 268 14.60 0.62 3.41
N ALA A 269 13.62 -0.25 3.09
CA ALA A 269 13.63 -1.03 1.84
C ALA A 269 13.23 -0.14 0.66
N ARG A 270 12.22 0.73 0.83
CA ARG A 270 11.88 1.73 -0.19
C ARG A 270 12.97 2.77 -0.39
N PHE A 271 13.69 3.17 0.67
CA PHE A 271 14.87 4.02 0.52
C PHE A 271 15.92 3.35 -0.36
N ARG A 272 16.21 2.04 -0.19
CA ARG A 272 17.14 1.32 -1.07
C ARG A 272 16.63 1.25 -2.52
N GLU A 273 15.33 1.14 -2.74
CA GLU A 273 14.74 1.16 -4.10
C GLU A 273 15.01 2.53 -4.77
N PHE A 274 14.73 3.63 -4.06
CA PHE A 274 15.02 5.00 -4.49
C PHE A 274 16.53 5.27 -4.69
N ASP A 275 17.35 4.84 -3.73
CA ASP A 275 18.81 4.98 -3.72
C ASP A 275 19.45 4.37 -4.98
N ASN A 276 18.96 3.21 -5.44
CA ASN A 276 19.44 2.57 -6.67
C ASN A 276 19.07 3.35 -7.94
N PHE A 277 17.83 3.84 -8.06
CA PHE A 277 17.38 4.63 -9.22
C PHE A 277 18.14 5.97 -9.33
N TYR A 278 18.33 6.64 -8.19
CA TYR A 278 18.86 8.00 -8.12
C TYR A 278 20.32 8.06 -7.62
N ARG A 279 21.07 6.95 -7.68
CA ARG A 279 22.44 6.78 -7.13
C ARG A 279 23.49 7.82 -7.53
N LYS A 280 23.21 8.62 -8.56
CA LYS A 280 24.05 9.68 -9.12
C LYS A 280 23.81 11.05 -8.47
N ILE A 281 22.63 11.29 -7.88
CA ILE A 281 22.42 12.44 -6.98
C ILE A 281 23.31 12.22 -5.74
N PRO A 282 24.06 13.23 -5.25
CA PRO A 282 24.89 13.08 -4.06
C PRO A 282 24.09 12.63 -2.82
N ASP A 283 24.72 11.84 -1.95
CA ASP A 283 24.07 11.10 -0.86
C ASP A 283 23.22 11.97 0.09
N LYS A 284 23.69 13.18 0.41
CA LYS A 284 22.99 14.12 1.29
C LYS A 284 21.66 14.55 0.67
N GLN A 285 21.68 15.05 -0.56
CA GLN A 285 20.50 15.52 -1.26
C GLN A 285 19.57 14.36 -1.63
N ARG A 286 20.12 13.18 -1.99
CA ARG A 286 19.33 11.96 -2.22
C ARG A 286 18.51 11.56 -0.98
N LYS A 287 19.08 11.69 0.23
CA LYS A 287 18.35 11.52 1.49
C LYS A 287 17.34 12.64 1.75
N GLY A 288 17.71 13.89 1.48
CA GLY A 288 16.81 15.05 1.59
C GLY A 288 15.54 14.91 0.74
N ILE A 289 15.69 14.53 -0.53
CA ILE A 289 14.59 14.28 -1.47
C ILE A 289 13.70 13.12 -0.97
N PHE A 290 14.30 12.02 -0.51
CA PHE A 290 13.54 10.88 0.00
C PHE A 290 12.69 11.24 1.23
N GLU A 291 13.27 11.92 2.21
CA GLU A 291 12.55 12.39 3.40
C GLU A 291 11.53 13.48 3.04
N GLY A 292 11.85 14.36 2.09
CA GLY A 292 10.93 15.36 1.58
C GLY A 292 9.66 14.76 0.98
N ILE A 293 9.79 13.75 0.11
CA ILE A 293 8.65 13.00 -0.43
C ILE A 293 7.90 12.26 0.70
N TRP A 294 8.62 11.61 1.62
CA TRP A 294 8.03 10.85 2.72
C TRP A 294 7.23 11.73 3.70
N MET A 295 7.64 12.98 3.88
CA MET A 295 6.97 13.97 4.71
C MET A 295 5.93 14.82 3.97
N THR A 296 5.87 14.78 2.63
CA THR A 296 4.90 15.56 1.83
C THR A 296 3.48 15.02 2.05
N ASP A 297 2.54 15.89 2.46
CA ASP A 297 1.21 15.45 2.88
C ASP A 297 0.32 14.97 1.75
N LYS A 298 0.25 15.74 0.66
CA LYS A 298 -0.47 15.42 -0.57
C LYS A 298 0.42 15.67 -1.78
N PHE A 299 0.18 14.92 -2.86
CA PHE A 299 0.64 15.24 -4.21
C PHE A 299 -0.54 15.23 -5.17
N THR A 300 -0.42 15.92 -6.30
CA THR A 300 -1.22 15.59 -7.50
C THR A 300 -0.51 14.57 -8.37
N HIS A 301 -1.25 13.98 -9.30
CA HIS A 301 -0.73 13.13 -10.37
C HIS A 301 0.29 13.88 -11.25
N GLU A 302 0.02 15.14 -11.59
CA GLU A 302 0.92 15.99 -12.38
C GLU A 302 2.26 16.22 -11.65
N GLU A 303 2.24 16.45 -10.34
CA GLU A 303 3.47 16.62 -9.55
C GLU A 303 4.32 15.33 -9.54
N LEU A 304 3.71 14.16 -9.35
CA LEU A 304 4.43 12.89 -9.39
C LEU A 304 4.96 12.57 -10.79
N LEU A 305 4.19 12.88 -11.84
CA LEU A 305 4.58 12.61 -13.23
C LEU A 305 5.66 13.57 -13.75
N SER A 306 5.62 14.84 -13.36
CA SER A 306 6.66 15.82 -13.70
C SER A 306 7.98 15.47 -13.03
N MET A 307 8.01 15.19 -11.72
CA MET A 307 9.20 14.68 -11.00
C MET A 307 9.71 13.31 -11.49
N ALA A 308 8.86 12.50 -12.14
CA ALA A 308 9.28 11.26 -12.78
C ALA A 308 9.89 11.47 -14.18
N THR A 309 9.43 12.51 -14.88
CA THR A 309 9.85 12.87 -16.23
C THR A 309 11.16 13.65 -16.22
N ASP A 310 11.28 14.60 -15.30
CA ASP A 310 12.35 15.57 -15.17
C ASP A 310 13.01 15.51 -13.78
N LEU A 311 14.35 15.59 -13.76
CA LEU A 311 15.12 15.65 -12.52
C LEU A 311 15.07 17.03 -11.88
N ASP A 312 15.06 18.12 -12.66
CA ASP A 312 15.15 19.47 -12.09
C ASP A 312 13.89 19.84 -11.31
N THR A 313 12.72 19.39 -11.76
CA THR A 313 11.45 19.46 -11.01
C THR A 313 11.52 18.69 -9.69
N LEU A 314 12.19 17.53 -9.65
CA LEU A 314 12.39 16.75 -8.42
C LEU A 314 13.41 17.42 -7.48
N MET A 315 14.51 17.94 -8.02
CA MET A 315 15.58 18.60 -7.26
C MET A 315 15.09 19.92 -6.67
N SER A 316 14.50 20.79 -7.48
CA SER A 316 14.04 22.12 -7.07
C SER A 316 12.93 22.10 -6.01
N LYS A 317 12.19 20.98 -5.87
CA LYS A 317 11.16 20.81 -4.83
C LYS A 317 11.74 20.42 -3.45
N TYR A 318 12.94 19.85 -3.39
CA TYR A 318 13.49 19.24 -2.15
C TYR A 318 14.98 19.50 -1.86
N VAL A 319 15.68 20.25 -2.71
CA VAL A 319 17.10 20.61 -2.53
C VAL A 319 17.22 22.12 -2.52
N ASP A 320 17.72 22.68 -1.41
CA ASP A 320 17.87 24.13 -1.25
C ASP A 320 18.81 24.73 -2.32
N PRO A 321 18.44 25.88 -2.94
CA PRO A 321 19.29 26.54 -3.93
C PRO A 321 20.69 26.86 -3.40
N GLY A 322 21.72 26.32 -4.07
CA GLY A 322 23.13 26.47 -3.67
C GLY A 322 23.70 25.31 -2.86
N GLU A 323 22.94 24.26 -2.56
CA GLU A 323 23.50 23.01 -2.02
C GLU A 323 24.24 22.13 -3.06
N ILE A 324 23.92 22.34 -4.34
CA ILE A 324 24.57 21.80 -5.52
C ILE A 324 24.57 22.96 -6.54
N SER A 325 25.63 23.11 -7.33
CA SER A 325 25.70 24.17 -8.35
C SER A 325 24.76 23.89 -9.54
N GLU A 326 24.65 24.84 -10.48
CA GLU A 326 23.95 24.59 -11.76
C GLU A 326 24.72 23.55 -12.58
N GLU A 327 26.03 23.76 -12.76
CA GLU A 327 26.93 22.82 -13.44
C GLU A 327 26.87 21.40 -12.82
N GLU A 328 26.90 21.25 -11.49
CA GLU A 328 26.83 19.95 -10.82
C GLU A 328 25.46 19.25 -10.95
N ARG A 329 24.40 19.94 -11.36
CA ARG A 329 23.07 19.34 -11.64
C ARG A 329 22.94 18.86 -13.08
N ASP A 330 23.41 19.65 -14.03
CA ASP A 330 23.32 19.36 -15.46
C ASP A 330 23.95 18.00 -15.83
N PHE A 331 25.03 17.61 -15.14
CA PHE A 331 25.77 16.35 -15.38
C PHE A 331 25.35 15.18 -14.48
N ILE A 332 24.16 15.21 -13.86
CA ILE A 332 23.63 14.07 -13.09
C ILE A 332 23.04 13.00 -14.03
N HIS A 333 23.91 12.13 -14.55
CA HIS A 333 23.58 11.03 -15.46
C HIS A 333 22.76 9.90 -14.81
N LEU A 334 21.47 10.14 -14.56
CA LEU A 334 20.57 9.15 -13.97
C LEU A 334 20.54 7.82 -14.74
N GLN A 335 20.23 6.76 -14.01
CA GLN A 335 20.03 5.44 -14.59
C GLN A 335 18.87 5.45 -15.59
N GLY A 336 19.09 4.82 -16.74
CA GLY A 336 18.17 4.75 -17.87
C GLY A 336 18.10 6.03 -18.72
N SER A 337 18.73 7.14 -18.33
CA SER A 337 18.74 8.35 -19.15
C SER A 337 19.41 8.11 -20.52
N PRO A 338 19.01 8.82 -21.58
CA PRO A 338 19.57 8.63 -22.92
C PRO A 338 21.00 9.17 -23.01
N CYS A 339 21.95 8.35 -23.47
CA CYS A 339 23.32 8.76 -23.77
C CYS A 339 23.36 9.95 -24.75
N PRO A 340 24.17 11.01 -24.54
CA PRO A 340 24.19 12.16 -25.44
C PRO A 340 24.66 11.79 -26.84
N LEU A 341 25.52 10.79 -26.99
CA LEU A 341 26.09 10.38 -28.27
C LEU A 341 25.11 9.54 -29.11
N CYS A 342 24.57 8.45 -28.57
CA CYS A 342 23.69 7.54 -29.34
C CYS A 342 22.18 7.71 -29.07
N LYS A 343 21.79 8.56 -28.11
CA LYS A 343 20.40 8.81 -27.66
C LYS A 343 19.62 7.57 -27.18
N PHE A 344 20.28 6.42 -27.00
CA PHE A 344 19.70 5.24 -26.34
C PHE A 344 19.85 5.32 -24.81
N PRO A 345 18.85 4.85 -24.03
CA PRO A 345 18.96 4.64 -22.59
C PRO A 345 20.20 3.83 -22.18
N THR A 346 20.93 4.29 -21.17
CA THR A 346 22.02 3.53 -20.57
C THR A 346 21.93 3.44 -19.05
N TYR A 347 22.50 2.37 -18.51
CA TYR A 347 22.71 2.13 -17.08
C TYR A 347 24.22 2.15 -16.74
N ASN A 348 25.06 1.89 -17.75
CA ASN A 348 26.51 1.98 -17.71
C ASN A 348 26.92 3.33 -18.29
N TRP A 349 27.34 4.25 -17.42
CA TRP A 349 27.81 5.58 -17.78
C TRP A 349 29.31 5.68 -17.50
N VAL A 350 30.02 6.30 -18.43
CA VAL A 350 31.32 6.93 -18.21
C VAL A 350 31.02 8.42 -18.08
N ASP A 351 31.11 8.96 -16.86
CA ASP A 351 30.69 10.34 -16.57
C ASP A 351 31.73 11.40 -16.96
N ASP A 352 33.00 11.00 -17.05
CA ASP A 352 34.12 11.86 -17.42
C ASP A 352 35.14 11.04 -18.24
N PRO A 353 34.91 10.87 -19.56
CA PRO A 353 35.81 10.10 -20.42
C PRO A 353 37.24 10.65 -20.48
N GLU A 354 37.44 11.97 -20.34
CA GLU A 354 38.77 12.62 -20.30
C GLU A 354 39.63 12.10 -19.12
N SER A 355 39.02 11.62 -18.04
CA SER A 355 39.74 10.99 -16.93
C SER A 355 40.27 9.57 -17.19
N ILE A 356 39.84 8.90 -18.28
CA ILE A 356 40.18 7.50 -18.58
C ILE A 356 40.59 7.20 -20.03
N CYS A 357 40.23 8.04 -20.99
CA CYS A 357 40.49 7.84 -22.43
C CYS A 357 41.69 8.69 -22.91
N ASP A 358 42.35 8.27 -23.99
CA ASP A 358 43.34 9.11 -24.68
C ASP A 358 42.67 10.33 -25.34
N GLU A 359 43.41 11.45 -25.42
CA GLU A 359 43.00 12.73 -26.03
C GLU A 359 42.40 12.57 -27.43
N MET A 360 42.93 11.63 -28.24
CA MET A 360 42.43 11.31 -29.58
C MET A 360 41.00 10.73 -29.61
N VAL A 361 40.54 10.12 -28.51
CA VAL A 361 39.16 9.62 -28.35
C VAL A 361 38.22 10.80 -28.12
N ILE A 362 38.64 11.75 -27.28
CA ILE A 362 37.89 12.99 -26.97
C ILE A 362 37.76 13.86 -28.23
N GLU A 363 38.86 14.08 -28.96
CA GLU A 363 38.85 14.76 -30.26
C GLU A 363 37.89 14.06 -31.26
N ALA A 364 37.93 12.73 -31.34
CA ALA A 364 37.08 11.97 -32.26
C ALA A 364 35.58 12.07 -31.91
N ILE A 365 35.22 12.18 -30.63
CA ILE A 365 33.84 12.45 -30.20
C ILE A 365 33.45 13.88 -30.58
N GLN A 366 34.27 14.88 -30.27
CA GLN A 366 33.98 16.29 -30.52
C GLN A 366 33.90 16.66 -32.01
N ILE A 367 34.60 15.93 -32.89
CA ILE A 367 34.48 16.06 -34.35
C ILE A 367 33.08 15.66 -34.84
N ASP A 368 32.47 14.64 -34.24
CA ASP A 368 31.12 14.17 -34.58
C ASP A 368 30.02 14.92 -33.80
N PHE A 369 30.35 15.42 -32.60
CA PHE A 369 29.45 16.10 -31.66
C PHE A 369 30.10 17.41 -31.13
N PRO A 370 30.08 18.52 -31.88
CA PRO A 370 30.82 19.74 -31.53
C PRO A 370 30.35 20.46 -30.26
N ASP A 371 29.13 20.20 -29.80
CA ASP A 371 28.54 20.79 -28.60
C ASP A 371 28.70 19.88 -27.36
N TRP A 372 29.56 18.85 -27.40
CA TRP A 372 29.76 17.87 -26.31
C TRP A 372 31.07 18.13 -25.55
N GLU A 373 30.99 18.14 -24.22
CA GLU A 373 32.11 18.27 -23.29
C GLU A 373 32.27 16.97 -22.47
N SER A 374 33.48 16.65 -21.94
CA SER A 374 33.73 15.37 -21.25
C SER A 374 32.68 15.04 -20.17
N LYS A 375 32.30 16.06 -19.40
CA LYS A 375 31.28 16.04 -18.34
C LYS A 375 29.85 15.68 -18.79
N ASP A 376 29.50 15.74 -20.08
CA ASP A 376 28.23 15.18 -20.60
C ASP A 376 28.26 13.64 -20.65
N GLY A 377 29.46 13.07 -20.55
CA GLY A 377 29.70 11.63 -20.49
C GLY A 377 29.27 10.87 -21.73
N GLY A 378 29.24 9.55 -21.58
CA GLY A 378 28.75 8.62 -22.60
C GLY A 378 28.36 7.27 -22.00
N CYS A 379 27.65 6.45 -22.79
CA CYS A 379 27.54 5.04 -22.44
C CYS A 379 28.83 4.29 -22.78
N ASP A 380 29.13 3.26 -21.99
CA ASP A 380 30.25 2.32 -22.19
C ASP A 380 30.52 1.97 -23.66
N ARG A 381 29.49 1.53 -24.38
CA ARG A 381 29.58 1.13 -25.80
C ARG A 381 29.85 2.26 -26.77
N CYS A 382 29.52 3.50 -26.43
CA CYS A 382 29.89 4.64 -27.27
C CYS A 382 31.37 4.95 -27.11
N ILE A 383 31.88 4.94 -25.87
CA ILE A 383 33.30 5.15 -25.60
C ILE A 383 34.14 4.04 -26.27
N GLU A 384 33.78 2.76 -26.08
CA GLU A 384 34.39 1.60 -26.76
C GLU A 384 34.48 1.77 -28.30
N VAL A 385 33.42 2.28 -28.92
CA VAL A 385 33.38 2.53 -30.38
C VAL A 385 34.31 3.69 -30.79
N TYR A 386 34.49 4.71 -29.95
CA TYR A 386 35.44 5.79 -30.22
C TYR A 386 36.90 5.42 -29.93
N GLU A 387 37.18 4.61 -28.90
CA GLU A 387 38.49 4.02 -28.64
C GLU A 387 38.96 3.16 -29.84
N LEU A 388 38.07 2.30 -30.36
CA LEU A 388 38.34 1.50 -31.57
C LEU A 388 38.52 2.37 -32.83
N ARG A 389 37.83 3.52 -32.93
CA ARG A 389 37.94 4.45 -34.06
C ARG A 389 39.20 5.32 -34.00
N ALA A 390 39.66 5.69 -32.80
CA ALA A 390 40.93 6.39 -32.59
C ALA A 390 42.14 5.44 -32.76
N GLY A 391 41.94 4.13 -32.61
CA GLY A 391 42.98 3.10 -32.73
C GLY A 391 43.67 2.75 -31.42
N VAL A 392 42.94 2.86 -30.30
CA VAL A 392 43.44 2.78 -28.92
C VAL A 392 43.13 1.43 -28.23
N GLY A 393 42.21 0.63 -28.79
CA GLY A 393 41.77 -0.68 -28.26
C GLY A 393 42.56 -1.91 -28.71
#